data_AF-A0A258L3S1-F1
#
_entry.id   AF-A0A258L3S1-F1
#
_cell.length_a   1.000
_cell.length_b   1.000
_cell.length_c   1.000
_cell.angle_alpha   90.00
_cell.angle_beta   90.00
_cell.angle_gamma   90.00
#
_symmetry.space_group_name_H-M   'P 1'
#
loop_
_entity.id
_entity.type
_entity.pdbx_description
1 polymer ?
#
loop_
_entity_poly.entity_id
_entity_poly.type
_entity_poly.pdbx_seq_one_letter_code
_entity_poly.pdbx_strand_id
1 'polypeptide(L)'
;MAATLTRVGTGEGGYVEQGQVLFEAQSPDLDQRLRTARLELRLLELQMSRLAASAKELEQAVVLGQAEAAARQKIEGLEAERMALTVRAPFAGRIVDLDLALRPGTYVGQEQLLARITSAKGARVKALVSDTDLQRIAAGAKGVFVSDEADQASLPVTLQAIAPASNGELTEPALADRFGGAVAAVEKDQRLNTREGWVEVSFQLDNGEAPPPRLMRGSVWVEAEAVSPLTLAWRQIGRVLVREQGF
;
A
#
# COMPACT_ATOMS: atom_id res chain seq x y z
N MET A 1 3.56 -6.18 21.99
CA MET A 1 4.03 -7.39 22.71
C MET A 1 5.16 -8.03 21.92
N ALA A 2 6.14 -8.63 22.57
CA ALA A 2 7.20 -9.36 21.87
C ALA A 2 6.77 -10.81 21.66
N ALA A 3 6.86 -11.31 20.44
CA ALA A 3 6.70 -12.73 20.12
C ALA A 3 8.07 -13.31 19.75
N THR A 4 8.26 -14.61 19.93
CA THR A 4 9.51 -15.29 19.57
C THR A 4 9.28 -16.11 18.31
N LEU A 5 10.10 -15.91 17.29
CA LEU A 5 10.04 -16.70 16.06
C LEU A 5 10.35 -18.17 16.37
N THR A 6 9.53 -19.08 15.90
CA THR A 6 9.73 -20.54 16.01
C THR A 6 10.18 -21.12 14.68
N ARG A 7 9.75 -20.55 13.55
CA ARG A 7 10.07 -21.02 12.21
C ARG A 7 10.27 -19.87 11.24
N VAL A 8 11.26 -20.02 10.36
CA VAL A 8 11.52 -19.15 9.20
C VAL A 8 11.50 -20.04 7.95
N GLY A 9 10.56 -19.77 7.04
CA GLY A 9 10.19 -20.70 5.96
C GLY A 9 11.05 -20.60 4.69
N THR A 10 11.57 -19.42 4.35
CA THR A 10 12.25 -19.21 3.06
C THR A 10 13.36 -18.18 3.19
N GLY A 11 14.48 -18.42 2.50
CA GLY A 11 15.61 -17.51 2.44
C GLY A 11 15.40 -16.33 1.47
N GLU A 12 16.31 -15.36 1.53
CA GLU A 12 16.33 -14.19 0.65
C GLU A 12 16.38 -14.60 -0.83
N GLY A 13 15.65 -13.88 -1.69
CA GLY A 13 15.55 -14.18 -3.12
C GLY A 13 14.63 -15.36 -3.49
N GLY A 14 14.11 -16.08 -2.50
CA GLY A 14 13.18 -17.20 -2.69
C GLY A 14 11.85 -16.77 -3.33
N TYR A 15 11.30 -17.64 -4.19
CA TYR A 15 9.92 -17.51 -4.67
C TYR A 15 8.94 -18.08 -3.63
N VAL A 16 7.81 -17.42 -3.44
CA VAL A 16 6.75 -17.82 -2.52
C VAL A 16 5.39 -17.81 -3.20
N GLU A 17 4.54 -18.75 -2.82
CA GLU A 17 3.16 -18.83 -3.29
C GLU A 17 2.20 -18.06 -2.36
N GLN A 18 1.03 -17.70 -2.88
CA GLN A 18 -0.01 -17.08 -2.07
C GLN A 18 -0.45 -18.02 -0.93
N GLY A 19 -0.51 -17.50 0.29
CA GLY A 19 -0.90 -18.25 1.49
C GLY A 19 0.21 -19.09 2.12
N GLN A 20 1.38 -19.17 1.48
CA GLN A 20 2.55 -19.86 2.02
C GLN A 20 2.99 -19.23 3.34
N VAL A 21 3.25 -20.08 4.35
CA VAL A 21 3.74 -19.63 5.65
C VAL A 21 5.20 -19.21 5.52
N LEU A 22 5.49 -17.96 5.89
CA LEU A 22 6.84 -17.39 5.84
C LEU A 22 7.48 -17.39 7.23
N PHE A 23 6.71 -17.03 8.24
CA PHE A 23 7.17 -16.96 9.62
C PHE A 23 6.10 -17.51 10.54
N GLU A 24 6.54 -18.25 11.54
CA GLU A 24 5.70 -18.63 12.68
C GLU A 24 6.37 -18.07 13.93
N ALA A 25 5.57 -17.45 14.79
CA ALA A 25 5.97 -16.96 16.08
C ALA A 25 5.10 -17.55 17.18
N GLN A 26 5.59 -17.50 18.41
CA GLN A 26 4.86 -17.87 19.60
C GLN A 26 4.93 -16.74 20.63
N SER A 27 3.83 -16.54 21.35
CA SER A 27 3.80 -15.65 22.51
C SER A 27 3.17 -16.39 23.70
N PRO A 28 3.98 -16.85 24.67
CA PRO A 28 3.47 -17.49 25.88
C PRO A 28 2.55 -16.57 26.69
N ASP A 29 2.81 -15.26 26.68
CA ASP A 29 1.96 -14.23 27.31
C ASP A 29 0.58 -14.18 26.65
N LEU A 30 0.52 -14.19 25.30
CA LEU A 30 -0.75 -14.24 24.57
C LEU A 30 -1.53 -15.50 24.90
N ASP A 31 -0.86 -16.66 24.90
CA ASP A 31 -1.48 -17.94 25.26
C ASP A 31 -2.04 -17.92 26.70
N GLN A 32 -1.34 -17.28 27.64
CA GLN A 32 -1.81 -17.12 29.02
C GLN A 32 -3.04 -16.21 29.09
N ARG A 33 -3.00 -15.04 28.46
CA ARG A 33 -4.14 -14.09 28.45
C ARG A 33 -5.39 -14.73 27.87
N LEU A 34 -5.23 -15.50 26.80
CA LEU A 34 -6.32 -16.21 26.13
C LEU A 34 -6.91 -17.30 27.04
N ARG A 35 -6.07 -18.04 27.78
CA ARG A 35 -6.53 -18.97 28.82
C ARG A 35 -7.31 -18.26 29.93
N THR A 36 -6.78 -17.17 30.46
CA THR A 36 -7.45 -16.40 31.54
C THR A 36 -8.79 -15.84 31.07
N ALA A 37 -8.85 -15.23 29.89
CA ALA A 37 -10.09 -14.66 29.35
C ALA A 37 -11.18 -15.74 29.13
N ARG A 38 -10.80 -16.94 28.67
CA ARG A 38 -11.73 -18.07 28.54
C ARG A 38 -12.25 -18.57 29.89
N LEU A 39 -11.41 -18.57 30.93
CA LEU A 39 -11.85 -18.91 32.29
C LEU A 39 -12.80 -17.85 32.86
N GLU A 40 -12.51 -16.57 32.65
CA GLU A 40 -13.40 -15.45 33.02
C GLU A 40 -14.77 -15.60 32.36
N LEU A 41 -14.81 -15.85 31.04
CA LEU A 41 -16.06 -16.09 30.32
C LEU A 41 -16.85 -17.27 30.91
N ARG A 42 -16.19 -18.40 31.16
CA ARG A 42 -16.84 -19.58 31.75
C ARG A 42 -17.41 -19.31 33.14
N LEU A 43 -16.74 -18.49 33.96
CA LEU A 43 -17.27 -18.08 35.26
C LEU A 43 -18.52 -17.21 35.13
N LEU A 44 -18.53 -16.28 34.16
CA LEU A 44 -19.71 -15.43 33.88
C LEU A 44 -20.89 -16.27 33.39
N GLU A 45 -20.65 -17.23 32.49
CA GLU A 45 -21.69 -18.17 32.01
C GLU A 45 -22.29 -18.99 33.17
N LEU A 46 -21.46 -19.47 34.11
CA LEU A 46 -21.92 -20.19 35.30
C LEU A 46 -22.68 -19.29 36.30
N GLN A 47 -22.36 -18.01 36.38
CA GLN A 47 -23.10 -17.05 37.22
C GLN A 47 -24.47 -16.76 36.60
N MET A 48 -24.53 -16.54 35.30
CA MET A 48 -25.80 -16.33 34.58
C MET A 48 -26.72 -17.54 34.68
N SER A 49 -26.20 -18.77 34.61
CA SER A 49 -27.02 -19.98 34.73
C SER A 49 -27.65 -20.17 36.12
N ARG A 50 -27.20 -19.42 37.14
CA ARG A 50 -27.68 -19.52 38.53
C ARG A 50 -28.71 -18.45 38.90
N LEU A 51 -28.93 -17.43 38.06
CA LEU A 51 -29.91 -16.39 38.35
C LEU A 51 -31.33 -16.96 38.24
N ALA A 52 -32.13 -16.81 39.29
CA ALA A 52 -33.57 -17.08 39.27
C ALA A 52 -34.35 -15.84 38.81
N ALA A 53 -35.66 -15.96 38.60
CA ALA A 53 -36.47 -14.89 38.02
C ALA A 53 -37.04 -13.94 39.09
N SER A 54 -36.25 -12.96 39.55
CA SER A 54 -36.71 -11.79 40.33
C SER A 54 -36.26 -10.45 39.72
N ALA A 55 -36.89 -9.35 40.14
CA ALA A 55 -36.58 -8.01 39.61
C ALA A 55 -35.14 -7.54 39.92
N LYS A 56 -34.58 -7.96 41.06
CA LYS A 56 -33.16 -7.69 41.42
C LYS A 56 -32.20 -8.54 40.59
N GLU A 57 -32.61 -9.75 40.22
CA GLU A 57 -31.86 -10.64 39.34
C GLU A 57 -31.88 -10.16 37.88
N LEU A 58 -32.91 -9.42 37.45
CA LEU A 58 -32.98 -8.77 36.14
C LEU A 58 -31.89 -7.72 35.92
N GLU A 59 -31.65 -6.84 36.90
CA GLU A 59 -30.56 -5.84 36.81
C GLU A 59 -29.18 -6.52 36.81
N GLN A 60 -29.00 -7.55 37.65
CA GLN A 60 -27.77 -8.35 37.67
C GLN A 60 -27.57 -9.12 36.35
N ALA A 61 -28.63 -9.63 35.73
CA ALA A 61 -28.56 -10.31 34.44
C ALA A 61 -28.08 -9.38 33.33
N VAL A 62 -28.50 -8.11 33.31
CA VAL A 62 -28.04 -7.13 32.33
C VAL A 62 -26.54 -6.87 32.50
N VAL A 63 -26.06 -6.65 33.73
CA VAL A 63 -24.64 -6.40 34.01
C VAL A 63 -23.79 -7.61 33.64
N LEU A 64 -24.22 -8.82 34.00
CA LEU A 64 -23.51 -10.05 33.64
C LEU A 64 -23.50 -10.29 32.13
N GLY A 65 -24.61 -10.02 31.43
CA GLY A 65 -24.67 -10.12 29.97
C GLY A 65 -23.72 -9.14 29.28
N GLN A 66 -23.60 -7.91 29.78
CA GLN A 66 -22.61 -6.95 29.27
C GLN A 66 -21.17 -7.41 29.52
N ALA A 67 -20.89 -7.95 30.72
CA ALA A 67 -19.56 -8.50 31.04
C ALA A 67 -19.23 -9.72 30.17
N GLU A 68 -20.20 -10.59 29.90
CA GLU A 68 -20.04 -11.74 29.01
C GLU A 68 -19.72 -11.29 27.59
N ALA A 69 -20.47 -10.32 27.05
CA ALA A 69 -20.22 -9.76 25.72
C ALA A 69 -18.80 -9.16 25.61
N ALA A 70 -18.38 -8.39 26.62
CA ALA A 70 -17.03 -7.83 26.67
C ALA A 70 -15.94 -8.92 26.75
N ALA A 71 -16.17 -9.98 27.53
CA ALA A 71 -15.25 -11.11 27.62
C ALA A 71 -15.13 -11.86 26.29
N ARG A 72 -16.24 -12.05 25.55
CA ARG A 72 -16.24 -12.65 24.21
C ARG A 72 -15.45 -11.80 23.22
N GLN A 73 -15.67 -10.49 23.18
CA GLN A 73 -14.90 -9.56 22.33
C GLN A 73 -13.40 -9.59 22.63
N LYS A 74 -13.04 -9.64 23.93
CA LYS A 74 -11.64 -9.77 24.35
C LYS A 74 -11.01 -11.08 23.85
N ILE A 75 -11.73 -12.20 23.91
CA ILE A 75 -11.24 -13.48 23.39
C ILE A 75 -11.07 -13.41 21.87
N GLU A 76 -12.03 -12.85 21.14
CA GLU A 76 -11.96 -12.68 19.69
C GLU A 76 -10.72 -11.85 19.26
N GLY A 77 -10.46 -10.74 19.94
CA GLY A 77 -9.27 -9.93 19.71
C GLY A 77 -7.96 -10.70 19.97
N LEU A 78 -7.88 -11.44 21.08
CA LEU A 78 -6.71 -12.26 21.40
C LEU A 78 -6.52 -13.43 20.41
N GLU A 79 -7.61 -14.00 19.88
CA GLU A 79 -7.54 -15.04 18.84
C GLU A 79 -7.05 -14.46 17.50
N ALA A 80 -7.50 -13.26 17.13
CA ALA A 80 -6.99 -12.56 15.96
C ALA A 80 -5.49 -12.25 16.09
N GLU A 81 -5.04 -11.78 17.26
CA GLU A 81 -3.61 -11.60 17.55
C GLU A 81 -2.83 -12.93 17.44
N ARG A 82 -3.43 -14.04 17.89
CA ARG A 82 -2.80 -15.36 17.80
C ARG A 82 -2.68 -15.84 16.36
N MET A 83 -3.67 -15.57 15.53
CA MET A 83 -3.61 -15.86 14.09
C MET A 83 -2.53 -15.02 13.40
N ALA A 84 -2.33 -13.78 13.82
CA ALA A 84 -1.29 -12.90 13.29
C ALA A 84 0.15 -13.38 13.59
N LEU A 85 0.34 -14.28 14.56
CA LEU A 85 1.64 -14.92 14.82
C LEU A 85 2.07 -15.87 13.69
N THR A 86 1.16 -16.25 12.79
CA THR A 86 1.50 -16.99 11.56
C THR A 86 1.46 -16.04 10.37
N VAL A 87 2.63 -15.58 9.94
CA VAL A 87 2.75 -14.64 8.83
C VAL A 87 2.79 -15.43 7.52
N ARG A 88 1.83 -15.13 6.64
CA ARG A 88 1.68 -15.78 5.34
C ARG A 88 1.89 -14.78 4.21
N ALA A 89 2.36 -15.26 3.06
CA ALA A 89 2.48 -14.45 1.86
C ALA A 89 1.08 -14.05 1.35
N PRO A 90 0.75 -12.74 1.21
CA PRO A 90 -0.56 -12.30 0.74
C PRO A 90 -0.79 -12.57 -0.75
N PHE A 91 0.28 -12.71 -1.53
CA PHE A 91 0.28 -13.02 -2.96
C PHE A 91 1.56 -13.79 -3.33
N ALA A 92 1.57 -14.39 -4.52
CA ALA A 92 2.74 -15.09 -5.03
C ALA A 92 3.79 -14.10 -5.58
N GLY A 93 5.06 -14.29 -5.24
CA GLY A 93 6.12 -13.32 -5.56
C GLY A 93 7.51 -13.77 -5.14
N ARG A 94 8.47 -12.84 -5.21
CA ARG A 94 9.85 -13.05 -4.73
C ARG A 94 10.12 -12.21 -3.49
N ILE A 95 10.83 -12.80 -2.53
CA ILE A 95 11.34 -12.08 -1.36
C ILE A 95 12.52 -11.23 -1.81
N VAL A 96 12.41 -9.91 -1.65
CA VAL A 96 13.45 -8.94 -2.08
C VAL A 96 14.21 -8.30 -0.93
N ASP A 97 13.65 -8.37 0.26
CA ASP A 97 14.22 -7.81 1.49
C ASP A 97 13.84 -8.78 2.60
N LEU A 98 14.83 -9.39 3.24
CA LEU A 98 14.66 -10.32 4.35
C LEU A 98 15.71 -9.98 5.40
N ASP A 99 15.28 -9.68 6.63
CA ASP A 99 16.23 -9.46 7.71
C ASP A 99 16.92 -10.80 8.07
N LEU A 100 18.22 -10.89 7.74
CA LEU A 100 19.05 -12.08 7.95
C LEU A 100 19.27 -12.42 9.43
N ALA A 101 18.96 -11.49 10.35
CA ALA A 101 18.98 -11.74 11.79
C ALA A 101 17.74 -12.52 12.27
N LEU A 102 16.71 -12.65 11.43
CA LEU A 102 15.50 -13.41 11.76
C LEU A 102 15.80 -14.91 11.69
N ARG A 103 15.90 -15.50 12.88
CA ARG A 103 16.11 -16.93 13.08
C ARG A 103 15.12 -17.43 14.13
N PRO A 104 14.84 -18.74 14.17
CA PRO A 104 14.15 -19.33 15.30
C PRO A 104 14.83 -18.92 16.62
N GLY A 105 14.05 -18.45 17.59
CA GLY A 105 14.51 -17.90 18.86
C GLY A 105 14.61 -16.37 18.90
N THR A 106 14.52 -15.67 17.77
CA THR A 106 14.58 -14.21 17.72
C THR A 106 13.27 -13.59 18.21
N TYR A 107 13.35 -12.57 19.08
CA TYR A 107 12.20 -11.77 19.48
C TYR A 107 11.84 -10.76 18.39
N VAL A 108 10.55 -10.67 18.06
CA VAL A 108 10.00 -9.75 17.06
C VAL A 108 8.89 -8.90 17.65
N GLY A 109 8.86 -7.63 17.24
CA GLY A 109 7.79 -6.68 17.56
C GLY A 109 6.59 -6.80 16.62
N GLN A 110 5.47 -6.23 17.01
CA GLN A 110 4.21 -6.28 16.24
C GLN A 110 4.29 -5.55 14.90
N GLU A 111 5.00 -4.42 14.84
CA GLU A 111 5.14 -3.58 13.64
C GLU A 111 6.53 -3.71 12.99
N GLN A 112 7.29 -4.75 13.38
CA GLN A 112 8.62 -4.96 12.82
C GLN A 112 8.52 -5.46 11.38
N LEU A 113 9.23 -4.80 10.47
CA LEU A 113 9.37 -5.29 9.10
C LEU A 113 10.15 -6.61 9.11
N LEU A 114 9.52 -7.69 8.67
CA LEU A 114 10.15 -9.01 8.60
C LEU A 114 10.71 -9.30 7.20
N ALA A 115 9.90 -9.02 6.18
CA ALA A 115 10.29 -9.21 4.79
C ALA A 115 9.45 -8.33 3.85
N ARG A 116 9.97 -8.07 2.64
CA ARG A 116 9.19 -7.57 1.49
C ARG A 116 9.11 -8.61 0.40
N ILE A 117 7.93 -8.67 -0.21
CA ILE A 117 7.64 -9.55 -1.34
C ILE A 117 7.26 -8.67 -2.52
N THR A 118 7.86 -8.91 -3.68
CA THR A 118 7.47 -8.28 -4.93
C THR A 118 6.75 -9.27 -5.84
N SER A 119 5.70 -8.83 -6.51
CA SER A 119 4.99 -9.62 -7.50
C SER A 119 5.73 -9.58 -8.83
N ALA A 120 5.87 -10.72 -9.49
CA ALA A 120 6.34 -10.79 -10.87
C ALA A 120 5.23 -10.50 -11.91
N LYS A 121 4.05 -10.07 -11.46
CA LYS A 121 2.90 -9.73 -12.30
C LYS A 121 2.41 -8.33 -12.00
N GLY A 122 1.98 -7.63 -13.06
CA GLY A 122 1.34 -6.33 -12.95
C GLY A 122 2.31 -5.18 -12.68
N ALA A 123 3.52 -5.24 -13.25
CA ALA A 123 4.35 -4.03 -13.32
C ALA A 123 3.61 -2.93 -14.07
N ARG A 124 3.75 -1.72 -13.56
CA ARG A 124 3.17 -0.51 -14.13
C ARG A 124 4.23 0.57 -14.10
N VAL A 125 4.20 1.45 -15.08
CA VAL A 125 5.00 2.67 -15.09
C VAL A 125 4.10 3.80 -14.64
N LYS A 126 4.50 4.50 -13.57
CA LYS A 126 3.87 5.75 -13.17
C LYS A 126 4.67 6.92 -13.75
N ALA A 127 3.98 7.86 -14.36
CA ALA A 127 4.59 9.07 -14.89
C ALA A 127 3.77 10.29 -14.50
N LEU A 128 4.42 11.44 -14.49
CA LEU A 128 3.77 12.74 -14.35
C LEU A 128 3.82 13.46 -15.69
N VAL A 129 2.67 13.94 -16.12
CA VAL A 129 2.52 14.71 -17.35
C VAL A 129 1.94 16.08 -17.03
N SER A 130 2.34 17.10 -17.78
CA SER A 130 1.78 18.44 -17.62
C SER A 130 0.31 18.46 -18.08
N ASP A 131 -0.52 19.33 -17.51
CA ASP A 131 -1.91 19.54 -17.97
C ASP A 131 -2.01 19.84 -19.47
N THR A 132 -0.99 20.51 -20.03
CA THR A 132 -0.98 20.90 -21.44
C THR A 132 -0.70 19.71 -22.35
N ASP A 133 0.24 18.84 -21.97
CA ASP A 133 0.56 17.64 -22.74
C ASP A 133 -0.49 16.55 -22.56
N LEU A 134 -1.12 16.47 -21.39
CA LEU A 134 -2.20 15.53 -21.14
C LEU A 134 -3.35 15.67 -22.14
N GLN A 135 -3.68 16.91 -22.55
CA GLN A 135 -4.72 17.17 -23.55
C GLN A 135 -4.44 16.56 -24.93
N ARG A 136 -3.19 16.15 -25.19
CA ARG A 136 -2.75 15.58 -26.47
C ARG A 136 -2.66 14.06 -26.43
N ILE A 137 -2.79 13.45 -25.27
CA ILE A 137 -2.64 12.01 -25.07
C ILE A 137 -4.03 11.35 -25.07
N ALA A 138 -4.26 10.45 -26.01
CA ALA A 138 -5.49 9.68 -26.07
C ALA A 138 -5.48 8.50 -25.07
N ALA A 139 -6.65 8.06 -24.63
CA ALA A 139 -6.79 6.84 -23.84
C ALA A 139 -6.24 5.63 -24.63
N GLY A 140 -5.42 4.80 -23.99
CA GLY A 140 -4.76 3.67 -24.67
C GLY A 140 -3.59 4.07 -25.59
N ALA A 141 -3.08 5.31 -25.49
CA ALA A 141 -1.91 5.73 -26.24
C ALA A 141 -0.71 4.80 -25.98
N LYS A 142 0.00 4.47 -27.05
CA LYS A 142 1.23 3.68 -26.97
C LYS A 142 2.42 4.58 -26.65
N GLY A 143 3.40 4.00 -25.99
CA GLY A 143 4.62 4.68 -25.65
C GLY A 143 5.75 3.71 -25.38
N VAL A 144 6.90 4.29 -25.05
CA VAL A 144 8.11 3.57 -24.70
C VAL A 144 8.68 4.18 -23.43
N PHE A 145 8.86 3.35 -22.41
CA PHE A 145 9.62 3.70 -21.23
C PHE A 145 11.11 3.51 -21.52
N VAL A 146 11.89 4.56 -21.27
CA VAL A 146 13.35 4.57 -21.41
C VAL A 146 13.93 4.81 -20.03
N SER A 147 14.71 3.87 -19.52
CA SER A 147 15.36 4.02 -18.21
C SER A 147 16.45 5.08 -18.25
N ASP A 148 16.68 5.73 -17.10
CA ASP A 148 17.88 6.57 -16.90
C ASP A 148 19.17 5.73 -16.91
N GLU A 149 19.06 4.41 -16.68
CA GLU A 149 20.17 3.46 -16.73
C GLU A 149 20.44 3.03 -18.19
N ALA A 150 21.63 3.37 -18.70
CA ALA A 150 21.98 3.19 -20.12
C ALA A 150 22.10 1.72 -20.57
N ASP A 151 22.21 0.78 -19.64
CA ASP A 151 22.33 -0.67 -19.90
C ASP A 151 20.97 -1.38 -19.98
N GLN A 152 19.87 -0.66 -19.74
CA GLN A 152 18.52 -1.23 -19.72
C GLN A 152 17.80 -1.05 -21.05
N ALA A 153 17.14 -2.11 -21.52
CA ALA A 153 16.31 -2.05 -22.71
C ALA A 153 15.09 -1.14 -22.50
N SER A 154 14.67 -0.45 -23.55
CA SER A 154 13.43 0.33 -23.52
C SER A 154 12.23 -0.61 -23.53
N LEU A 155 11.20 -0.29 -22.73
CA LEU A 155 10.03 -1.15 -22.54
C LEU A 155 8.82 -0.54 -23.24
N PRO A 156 8.15 -1.27 -24.15
CA PRO A 156 6.89 -0.81 -24.73
C PRO A 156 5.80 -0.77 -23.66
N VAL A 157 5.07 0.35 -23.63
CA VAL A 157 4.02 0.61 -22.63
C VAL A 157 2.77 1.17 -23.28
N THR A 158 1.62 0.88 -22.67
CA THR A 158 0.33 1.41 -23.11
C THR A 158 -0.34 2.17 -21.97
N LEU A 159 -0.88 3.35 -22.24
CA LEU A 159 -1.58 4.17 -21.24
C LEU A 159 -2.81 3.42 -20.74
N GLN A 160 -2.85 3.17 -19.43
CA GLN A 160 -3.92 2.43 -18.78
C GLN A 160 -4.90 3.35 -18.07
N ALA A 161 -4.41 4.31 -17.28
CA ALA A 161 -5.28 5.22 -16.54
C ALA A 161 -4.63 6.58 -16.32
N ILE A 162 -5.48 7.60 -16.24
CA ILE A 162 -5.15 8.97 -15.84
C ILE A 162 -5.76 9.17 -14.46
N ALA A 163 -4.96 9.57 -13.48
CA ALA A 163 -5.45 9.83 -12.13
C ALA A 163 -6.40 11.05 -12.13
N PRO A 164 -7.42 11.07 -11.26
CA PRO A 164 -8.19 12.28 -11.04
C PRO A 164 -7.26 13.42 -10.59
N ALA A 165 -7.62 14.66 -10.91
CA ALA A 165 -6.81 15.84 -10.62
C ALA A 165 -6.33 15.81 -9.16
N SER A 166 -5.01 15.74 -8.98
CA SER A 166 -4.37 15.70 -7.66
C SER A 166 -4.33 17.10 -7.08
N ASN A 167 -4.36 17.20 -5.75
CA ASN A 167 -4.22 18.45 -5.01
C ASN A 167 -2.76 18.98 -5.04
N GLY A 168 -1.95 18.55 -6.02
CA GLY A 168 -0.51 18.77 -6.11
C GLY A 168 0.33 17.82 -5.26
N GLU A 169 -0.26 16.82 -4.58
CA GLU A 169 0.52 15.86 -3.79
C GLU A 169 1.26 14.88 -4.73
N LEU A 170 2.57 14.78 -4.55
CA LEU A 170 3.46 13.85 -5.24
C LEU A 170 3.53 12.54 -4.46
N THR A 171 2.83 11.52 -4.94
CA THR A 171 2.77 10.21 -4.27
C THR A 171 4.05 9.39 -4.44
N GLU A 172 4.86 9.68 -5.46
CA GLU A 172 6.10 8.96 -5.76
C GLU A 172 7.35 9.83 -5.50
N PRO A 173 8.02 9.67 -4.33
CA PRO A 173 9.18 10.49 -3.98
C PRO A 173 10.33 10.39 -4.98
N ALA A 174 10.48 9.25 -5.67
CA ALA A 174 11.55 9.01 -6.63
C ALA A 174 11.54 9.98 -7.83
N LEU A 175 10.40 10.66 -8.09
CA LEU A 175 10.25 11.65 -9.15
C LEU A 175 10.67 13.06 -8.72
N ALA A 176 10.80 13.34 -7.43
CA ALA A 176 11.15 14.66 -6.93
C ALA A 176 12.61 15.02 -7.21
N ASP A 177 12.85 16.28 -7.57
CA ASP A 177 14.17 16.88 -7.80
C ASP A 177 15.17 16.66 -6.67
N ARG A 178 14.71 16.79 -5.42
CA ARG A 178 15.52 16.52 -4.23
C ARG A 178 16.03 15.07 -4.12
N PHE A 179 15.37 14.12 -4.79
CA PHE A 179 15.76 12.71 -4.86
C PHE A 179 16.33 12.36 -6.25
N GLY A 180 16.73 13.38 -7.02
CA GLY A 180 17.36 13.26 -8.34
C GLY A 180 16.37 13.01 -9.49
N GLY A 181 15.07 13.18 -9.26
CA GLY A 181 14.05 13.15 -10.32
C GLY A 181 13.91 14.49 -11.04
N ALA A 182 13.03 14.56 -12.04
CA ALA A 182 12.86 15.76 -12.88
C ALA A 182 11.78 16.73 -12.36
N VAL A 183 11.05 16.38 -11.30
CA VAL A 183 9.85 17.10 -10.87
C VAL A 183 10.17 17.98 -9.67
N ALA A 184 10.02 19.29 -9.83
CA ALA A 184 10.24 20.25 -8.75
C ALA A 184 9.16 20.07 -7.66
N ALA A 185 9.58 19.59 -6.48
CA ALA A 185 8.68 19.34 -5.36
C ALA A 185 9.13 20.08 -4.09
N VAL A 186 8.17 20.56 -3.30
CA VAL A 186 8.40 21.19 -2.00
C VAL A 186 7.79 20.33 -0.92
N GLU A 187 8.57 20.06 0.12
CA GLU A 187 8.04 19.40 1.31
C GLU A 187 7.25 20.41 2.16
N LYS A 188 5.98 20.11 2.41
CA LYS A 188 5.11 20.85 3.32
C LYS A 188 4.27 19.84 4.10
N ASP A 189 4.25 19.96 5.43
CA ASP A 189 3.51 19.05 6.33
C ASP A 189 3.85 17.56 6.11
N GLN A 190 5.15 17.24 5.95
CA GLN A 190 5.66 15.88 5.63
C GLN A 190 5.17 15.29 4.30
N ARG A 191 4.58 16.11 3.43
CA ARG A 191 4.13 15.73 2.09
C ARG A 191 4.92 16.46 1.03
N LEU A 192 5.22 15.77 -0.06
CA LEU A 192 5.83 16.38 -1.24
C LEU A 192 4.72 16.96 -2.10
N ASN A 193 4.76 18.25 -2.37
CA ASN A 193 3.83 18.92 -3.27
C ASN A 193 4.56 19.42 -4.51
N THR A 194 4.01 19.16 -5.68
CA THR A 194 4.51 19.70 -6.94
C THR A 194 4.25 21.21 -7.02
N ARG A 195 5.20 21.96 -7.58
CA ARG A 195 5.02 23.42 -7.78
C ARG A 195 4.10 23.76 -8.96
N GLU A 196 3.86 22.80 -9.85
CA GLU A 196 3.11 22.97 -11.10
C GLU A 196 1.97 21.92 -11.21
N GLY A 197 1.04 22.15 -12.15
CA GLY A 197 -0.08 21.26 -12.48
C GLY A 197 0.38 20.01 -13.22
N TRP A 198 0.89 19.05 -12.45
CA TRP A 198 1.25 17.71 -12.91
C TRP A 198 0.10 16.74 -12.65
N VAL A 199 -0.19 15.89 -13.63
CA VAL A 199 -1.18 14.82 -13.53
C VAL A 199 -0.48 13.48 -13.55
N GLU A 200 -0.81 12.62 -12.58
CA GLU A 200 -0.32 11.24 -12.56
C GLU A 200 -1.04 10.42 -13.63
N VAL A 201 -0.24 9.75 -14.44
CA VAL A 201 -0.69 8.78 -15.44
C VAL A 201 0.01 7.45 -15.20
N SER A 202 -0.69 6.37 -15.48
CA SER A 202 -0.17 5.01 -15.32
C SER A 202 -0.22 4.25 -16.64
N PHE A 203 0.87 3.59 -16.95
CA PHE A 203 1.02 2.73 -18.12
C PHE A 203 1.20 1.28 -17.67
N GLN A 204 0.64 0.37 -18.44
CA GLN A 204 0.94 -1.06 -18.33
C GLN A 204 2.06 -1.43 -19.29
N LEU A 205 2.93 -2.36 -18.89
CA LEU A 205 3.88 -2.96 -19.82
C LEU A 205 3.11 -3.83 -20.82
N ASP A 206 3.53 -3.81 -22.08
CA ASP A 206 2.93 -4.67 -23.11
C ASP A 206 3.23 -6.16 -22.83
N ASN A 207 2.34 -7.03 -23.32
CA ASN A 207 2.37 -8.46 -23.00
C ASN A 207 3.70 -9.13 -23.41
N GLY A 208 4.33 -9.82 -22.46
CA GLY A 208 5.57 -10.59 -22.68
C GLY A 208 6.82 -9.96 -22.08
N GLU A 209 6.77 -8.68 -21.70
CA GLU A 209 7.87 -8.04 -20.99
C GLU A 209 7.93 -8.52 -19.54
N ALA A 210 9.14 -8.91 -19.12
CA ALA A 210 9.38 -9.28 -17.74
C ALA A 210 9.41 -7.99 -16.88
N PRO A 211 8.67 -7.94 -15.76
CA PRO A 211 8.79 -6.84 -14.82
C PRO A 211 10.25 -6.67 -14.39
N PRO A 212 10.75 -5.43 -14.30
CA PRO A 212 12.08 -5.21 -13.78
C PRO A 212 12.17 -5.70 -12.33
N PRO A 213 13.31 -6.28 -11.92
CA PRO A 213 13.47 -6.86 -10.58
C PRO A 213 13.51 -5.80 -9.47
N ARG A 214 13.75 -4.53 -9.84
CA ARG A 214 13.82 -3.37 -8.95
C ARG A 214 13.00 -2.22 -9.50
N LEU A 215 12.71 -1.25 -8.64
CA LEU A 215 12.15 0.02 -9.06
C LEU A 215 13.15 0.74 -9.97
N MET A 216 12.69 1.15 -11.16
CA MET A 216 13.50 1.85 -12.15
C MET A 216 12.92 3.23 -12.39
N ARG A 217 13.81 4.21 -12.53
CA ARG A 217 13.46 5.56 -12.97
C ARG A 217 13.79 5.73 -14.45
N GLY A 218 13.04 6.60 -15.10
CA GLY A 218 13.17 6.86 -16.52
C GLY A 218 12.16 7.88 -17.02
N SER A 219 12.12 8.01 -18.33
CA SER A 219 11.20 8.87 -19.06
C SER A 219 10.26 8.02 -19.91
N VAL A 220 9.01 8.45 -20.04
CA VAL A 220 8.05 7.81 -20.97
C VAL A 220 7.85 8.72 -22.17
N TRP A 221 8.09 8.17 -23.35
CA TRP A 221 7.78 8.81 -24.62
C TRP A 221 6.45 8.24 -25.11
N VAL A 222 5.45 9.10 -25.29
CA VAL A 222 4.08 8.67 -25.63
C VAL A 222 3.68 9.28 -26.96
N GLU A 223 2.97 8.50 -27.78
CA GLU A 223 2.31 8.99 -28.98
C GLU A 223 1.22 10.00 -28.60
N ALA A 224 1.32 11.21 -29.14
CA ALA A 224 0.40 12.30 -28.86
C ALA A 224 -0.07 12.95 -30.16
N GLU A 225 -1.30 13.47 -30.15
CA GLU A 225 -1.83 14.19 -31.31
C GLU A 225 -0.98 15.43 -31.60
N ALA A 226 -0.71 15.65 -32.89
CA ALA A 226 0.05 16.80 -33.37
C ALA A 226 -0.84 18.05 -33.30
N VAL A 227 -0.53 18.95 -32.37
CA VAL A 227 -1.18 20.25 -32.27
C VAL A 227 -0.30 21.30 -32.93
N SER A 228 -0.87 22.08 -33.85
CA SER A 228 -0.14 23.17 -34.51
C SER A 228 0.23 24.26 -33.48
N PRO A 229 1.50 24.67 -33.37
CA PRO A 229 1.96 25.66 -32.38
C PRO A 229 1.24 27.02 -32.48
N LEU A 230 0.70 27.35 -33.66
CA LEU A 230 -0.13 28.55 -33.89
C LEU A 230 -1.43 28.57 -33.08
N THR A 231 -2.02 27.41 -32.80
CA THR A 231 -3.28 27.32 -32.02
C THR A 231 -3.06 27.50 -30.52
N LEU A 232 -1.85 27.23 -30.00
CA LEU A 232 -1.48 27.48 -28.61
C LEU A 232 -1.26 28.99 -28.38
N ALA A 233 -0.61 29.68 -29.32
CA ALA A 233 -0.38 31.12 -29.25
C ALA A 233 -1.68 31.94 -29.30
N TRP A 234 -2.66 31.52 -30.11
CA TRP A 234 -3.92 32.26 -30.26
C TRP A 234 -4.79 32.27 -28.98
N ARG A 235 -4.68 31.24 -28.12
CA ARG A 235 -5.42 31.16 -26.85
C ARG A 235 -4.87 32.08 -25.75
N GLN A 236 -3.57 32.38 -25.76
CA GLN A 236 -2.98 33.35 -24.83
C GLN A 236 -3.40 34.80 -25.17
N ILE A 237 -3.54 35.12 -26.47
CA ILE A 237 -3.99 36.45 -26.93
C ILE A 237 -5.47 36.68 -26.59
N GLY A 238 -6.32 35.65 -26.74
CA GLY A 238 -7.75 35.76 -26.37
C GLY A 238 -7.99 36.06 -24.89
N ARG A 239 -7.11 35.59 -23.98
CA ARG A 239 -7.21 35.88 -22.54
C ARG A 239 -6.85 37.33 -22.17
N VAL A 240 -6.06 38.01 -23.01
CA VAL A 240 -5.72 39.43 -22.80
C VAL A 240 -6.84 40.32 -23.33
N LEU A 241 -7.46 39.98 -24.46
CA LEU A 241 -8.54 40.79 -25.04
C LEU A 241 -9.82 40.83 -24.20
N VAL A 242 -10.14 39.76 -23.47
CA VAL A 242 -11.30 39.74 -22.56
C VAL A 242 -11.06 40.61 -21.30
N ARG A 243 -9.79 40.92 -20.97
CA ARG A 243 -9.44 41.73 -19.80
C ARG A 243 -9.53 43.24 -20.05
N GLU A 244 -9.62 43.68 -21.31
CA GLU A 244 -9.76 45.11 -21.66
C GLU A 244 -11.18 45.54 -22.00
N GLN A 245 -12.15 44.62 -22.05
CA GLN A 245 -13.57 44.95 -22.27
C GLN A 245 -14.35 45.13 -20.94
N GLY A 246 -13.64 45.16 -19.81
CA GLY A 246 -14.22 45.21 -18.46
C GLY A 246 -13.82 46.44 -17.63
N PHE A 247 -13.35 47.53 -18.26
CA PHE A 247 -13.18 48.85 -17.64
C PHE A 247 -14.06 49.88 -18.35
#